data_AF-A0A2A4W4B3-F1
#
_entry.id   AF-A0A2A4W4B3-F1
#
_cell.length_a   1.000
_cell.length_b   1.000
_cell.length_c   1.000
_cell.angle_alpha   90.00
_cell.angle_beta   90.00
_cell.angle_gamma   90.00
#
_symmetry.space_group_name_H-M   'P 1'
#
loop_
_entity.id
_entity.type
_entity.pdbx_description
1 polymer ?
#
loop_
_entity_poly.entity_id
_entity_poly.type
_entity_poly.pdbx_seq_one_letter_code
_entity_poly.pdbx_strand_id
1 'polypeptide(L)'
;MKKPEEFLRNYWQKQPCYLANSFDARLDYLSADEVAGLALDSEIESRLILQSNNTGQDLTCDDFAWTVEHGPFDESRFTHLTEQGWTLLIQSVDSWLPETRDIIKQFNFIPNWRFDDLMVSFAVDKGGVGPHIDNYDVFLLQASGTRRWRVGKMGDKPKLTNTNSVLPHVDEFEA
;
A
#
# COMPACT_ATOMS: atom_id res chain seq x y z
N MET A 1 13.65 13.33 -9.99
CA MET A 1 13.47 13.54 -8.53
C MET A 1 13.81 14.98 -8.17
N LYS A 2 13.12 15.62 -7.22
CA LYS A 2 13.62 16.89 -6.63
C LYS A 2 14.98 16.65 -6.00
N LYS A 3 15.83 17.67 -5.91
CA LYS A 3 17.09 17.54 -5.16
C LYS A 3 16.76 17.20 -3.69
N PRO A 4 17.49 16.27 -3.04
CA PRO A 4 17.19 15.85 -1.67
C PRO A 4 17.05 17.02 -0.69
N GLU A 5 17.87 18.05 -0.80
CA GLU A 5 17.85 19.21 0.08
C GLU A 5 16.56 20.03 -0.07
N GLU A 6 16.05 20.15 -1.31
CA GLU A 6 14.77 20.82 -1.56
C GLU A 6 13.61 20.01 -0.98
N PHE A 7 13.64 18.68 -1.15
CA PHE A 7 12.61 17.79 -0.63
C PHE A 7 12.54 17.85 0.90
N LEU A 8 13.68 17.70 1.58
CA LEU A 8 13.77 17.77 3.04
C LEU A 8 13.35 19.13 3.59
N ARG A 9 13.70 20.22 2.90
CA ARG A 9 13.32 21.57 3.34
C ARG A 9 11.82 21.83 3.20
N ASN A 10 11.19 21.38 2.12
CA ASN A 10 9.85 21.84 1.75
C ASN A 10 8.73 20.81 1.98
N TYR A 11 9.03 19.51 2.07
CA TYR A 11 8.02 18.44 2.02
C TYR A 11 8.11 17.43 3.17
N TRP A 12 9.30 16.93 3.47
CA TRP A 12 9.50 15.90 4.51
C TRP A 12 8.88 16.33 5.85
N GLN A 13 7.95 15.51 6.38
CA GLN A 13 7.15 15.78 7.58
C GLN A 13 6.35 17.09 7.59
N LYS A 14 5.97 17.62 6.41
CA LYS A 14 5.29 18.91 6.28
C LYS A 14 4.06 18.83 5.39
N GLN A 15 4.19 18.26 4.20
CA GLN A 15 3.10 18.17 3.24
C GLN A 15 3.32 17.04 2.22
N PRO A 16 2.24 16.44 1.69
CA PRO A 16 2.33 15.48 0.60
C PRO A 16 3.01 16.08 -0.63
N CYS A 17 3.69 15.24 -1.41
CA CYS A 17 4.36 15.65 -2.64
C CYS A 17 4.10 14.65 -3.75
N TYR A 18 3.62 15.11 -4.90
CA TYR A 18 3.55 14.28 -6.10
C TYR A 18 4.80 14.48 -6.96
N LEU A 19 5.52 13.39 -7.22
CA LEU A 19 6.78 13.38 -7.97
C LEU A 19 6.61 12.55 -9.25
N ALA A 20 6.02 13.14 -10.29
CA ALA A 20 5.81 12.49 -11.58
C ALA A 20 7.13 12.01 -12.21
N ASN A 21 7.14 10.78 -12.74
CA ASN A 21 8.27 10.17 -13.46
C ASN A 21 9.61 10.28 -12.70
N SER A 22 9.55 10.22 -11.37
CA SER A 22 10.72 10.45 -10.53
C SER A 22 11.51 9.18 -10.22
N PHE A 23 10.99 8.02 -10.61
CA PHE A 23 11.50 6.70 -10.29
C PHE A 23 11.11 5.72 -11.39
N ASP A 24 12.07 4.93 -11.88
CA ASP A 24 11.81 3.81 -12.80
C ASP A 24 11.64 2.54 -11.96
N ALA A 25 10.40 2.31 -11.49
CA ALA A 25 10.03 1.16 -10.65
C ALA A 25 9.79 -0.12 -11.45
N ARG A 26 10.59 -0.38 -12.48
CA ARG A 26 10.52 -1.69 -13.15
C ARG A 26 11.12 -2.76 -12.25
N LEU A 27 10.25 -3.29 -11.39
CA LEU A 27 10.49 -4.45 -10.56
C LEU A 27 10.25 -5.70 -11.39
N ASP A 28 11.11 -5.94 -12.38
CA ASP A 28 10.97 -7.07 -13.31
C ASP A 28 11.03 -8.44 -12.59
N TYR A 29 11.47 -8.46 -11.32
CA TYR A 29 11.57 -9.61 -10.41
C TYR A 29 10.41 -9.71 -9.39
N LEU A 30 9.41 -8.82 -9.49
CA LEU A 30 8.21 -8.81 -8.64
C LEU A 30 6.94 -8.69 -9.50
N SER A 31 6.72 -9.71 -10.32
CA SER A 31 5.45 -9.96 -10.99
C SER A 31 4.33 -10.27 -9.99
N ALA A 32 3.07 -10.22 -10.45
CA ALA A 32 1.92 -10.57 -9.63
C ALA A 32 2.02 -12.00 -9.07
N ASP A 33 2.50 -12.94 -9.88
CA ASP A 33 2.68 -14.34 -9.49
C ASP A 33 3.79 -14.49 -8.43
N GLU A 34 4.90 -13.76 -8.56
CA GLU A 34 5.96 -13.76 -7.54
C GLU A 34 5.47 -13.17 -6.22
N VAL A 35 4.70 -12.07 -6.24
CA VAL A 35 4.09 -11.49 -5.04
C VAL A 35 3.13 -12.47 -4.37
N ALA A 36 2.30 -13.19 -5.15
CA ALA A 36 1.42 -14.24 -4.62
C ALA A 36 2.23 -15.41 -4.04
N GLY A 37 3.33 -15.80 -4.70
CA GLY A 37 4.23 -16.85 -4.23
C GLY A 37 4.88 -16.53 -2.88
N LEU A 38 5.29 -15.28 -2.65
CA LEU A 38 5.80 -14.84 -1.34
C LEU A 38 4.76 -14.99 -0.23
N ALA A 39 3.48 -14.81 -0.54
CA ALA A 39 2.40 -14.92 0.43
C ALA A 39 2.12 -16.37 0.89
N LEU A 40 2.70 -17.36 0.22
CA LEU A 40 2.58 -18.77 0.59
C LEU A 40 3.59 -19.18 1.68
N ASP A 41 4.64 -18.38 1.89
CA ASP A 41 5.70 -18.69 2.85
C ASP A 41 5.27 -18.30 4.27
N SER A 42 5.42 -19.23 5.22
CA SER A 42 5.09 -19.02 6.63
C SER A 42 5.98 -18.00 7.34
N GLU A 43 7.17 -17.70 6.81
CA GLU A 43 8.07 -16.69 7.39
C GLU A 43 7.76 -15.27 6.91
N ILE A 44 6.92 -15.13 5.89
CA ILE A 44 6.59 -13.84 5.27
C ILE A 44 5.22 -13.36 5.74
N GLU A 45 5.20 -12.22 6.43
CA GLU A 45 3.93 -11.60 6.84
C GLU A 45 3.19 -11.06 5.60
N SER A 46 2.01 -11.61 5.37
CA SER A 46 1.14 -11.21 4.26
C SER A 46 -0.30 -11.04 4.72
N ARG A 47 -1.02 -10.13 4.05
CA ARG A 47 -2.43 -9.82 4.31
C ARG A 47 -3.20 -9.73 3.02
N LEU A 48 -4.35 -10.38 2.96
CA LEU A 48 -5.31 -10.29 1.87
C LEU A 48 -6.52 -9.49 2.36
N ILE A 49 -6.77 -8.36 1.72
CA ILE A 49 -7.88 -7.46 2.05
C ILE A 49 -8.93 -7.59 0.95
N LEU A 50 -10.15 -7.91 1.36
CA LEU A 50 -11.30 -8.14 0.49
C LEU A 50 -12.37 -7.10 0.79
N GLN A 51 -12.95 -6.52 -0.26
CA GLN A 51 -14.12 -5.66 -0.16
C GLN A 51 -15.29 -6.31 -0.90
N SER A 52 -16.37 -6.60 -0.18
CA SER A 52 -17.63 -7.05 -0.78
C SER A 52 -18.66 -5.93 -0.78
N ASN A 53 -19.27 -5.69 -1.93
CA ASN A 53 -20.38 -4.77 -2.07
C ASN A 53 -21.61 -5.33 -1.35
N ASN A 54 -22.16 -4.60 -0.38
CA ASN A 54 -23.34 -5.03 0.36
C ASN A 54 -24.65 -4.44 -0.18
N THR A 55 -24.61 -3.43 -1.07
CA THR A 55 -25.79 -2.59 -1.37
C THR A 55 -26.08 -2.40 -2.87
N GLY A 56 -25.19 -2.80 -3.79
CA GLY A 56 -25.45 -2.82 -5.24
C GLY A 56 -25.52 -1.45 -5.94
N GLN A 57 -25.16 -0.36 -5.26
CA GLN A 57 -25.19 1.02 -5.79
C GLN A 57 -23.77 1.61 -5.93
N ASP A 58 -23.64 2.89 -6.31
CA ASP A 58 -22.35 3.60 -6.25
C ASP A 58 -21.95 3.74 -4.76
N LEU A 59 -20.84 3.11 -4.38
CA LEU A 59 -20.48 2.84 -2.99
C LEU A 59 -19.50 3.87 -2.44
N THR A 60 -19.79 4.33 -1.23
CA THR A 60 -18.80 4.93 -0.32
C THR A 60 -18.03 3.84 0.41
N CYS A 61 -16.91 4.17 1.06
CA CYS A 61 -16.14 3.17 1.82
C CYS A 61 -16.95 2.45 2.90
N ASP A 62 -17.99 3.10 3.44
CA ASP A 62 -18.86 2.59 4.50
C ASP A 62 -19.88 1.56 3.97
N ASP A 63 -20.11 1.50 2.65
CA ASP A 63 -21.04 0.56 2.03
C ASP A 63 -20.42 -0.82 1.75
N PHE A 64 -19.10 -0.94 1.91
CA PHE A 64 -18.38 -2.21 1.73
C PHE A 64 -18.24 -2.98 3.04
N ALA A 65 -18.45 -4.29 3.00
CA ALA A 65 -17.94 -5.17 4.04
C ALA A 65 -16.47 -5.47 3.74
N TRP A 66 -15.62 -5.20 4.73
CA TRP A 66 -14.19 -5.42 4.66
C TRP A 66 -13.81 -6.68 5.43
N THR A 67 -13.06 -7.56 4.77
CA THR A 67 -12.49 -8.76 5.39
C THR A 67 -10.98 -8.72 5.24
N VAL A 68 -10.27 -9.03 6.32
CA VAL A 68 -8.81 -9.19 6.31
C VAL A 68 -8.49 -10.63 6.64
N GLU A 69 -7.74 -11.27 5.75
CA GLU A 69 -7.17 -12.58 5.95
C GLU A 69 -5.65 -12.44 6.10
N HIS A 70 -5.06 -13.24 6.98
CA HIS A 70 -3.61 -13.25 7.22
C HIS A 70 -3.01 -14.51 6.64
N GLY A 71 -1.83 -14.37 6.05
CA GLY A 71 -1.07 -15.50 5.55
C GLY A 71 -0.40 -16.34 6.66
N PRO A 72 0.33 -17.40 6.27
CA PRO A 72 0.54 -17.82 4.89
C PRO A 72 -0.75 -18.33 4.24
N PHE A 73 -0.83 -18.19 2.92
CA PHE A 73 -1.97 -18.68 2.14
C PHE A 73 -1.62 -19.99 1.43
N ASP A 74 -2.65 -20.78 1.12
CA ASP A 74 -2.52 -21.86 0.13
C ASP A 74 -2.65 -21.29 -1.29
N GLU A 75 -1.97 -21.86 -2.27
CA GLU A 75 -2.07 -21.45 -3.69
C GLU A 75 -3.53 -21.46 -4.17
N SER A 76 -4.29 -22.46 -3.71
CA SER A 76 -5.72 -22.58 -4.01
C SER A 76 -6.55 -21.37 -3.53
N ARG A 77 -6.08 -20.61 -2.53
CA ARG A 77 -6.82 -19.42 -2.07
C ARG A 77 -6.97 -18.39 -3.17
N PHE A 78 -5.95 -18.23 -4.00
CA PHE A 78 -5.92 -17.24 -5.08
C PHE A 78 -6.83 -17.61 -6.25
N THR A 79 -7.09 -18.91 -6.47
CA THR A 79 -8.00 -19.37 -7.54
C THR A 79 -9.48 -19.13 -7.23
N HIS A 80 -9.81 -18.89 -5.96
CA HIS A 80 -11.17 -18.58 -5.51
C HIS A 80 -11.41 -17.07 -5.37
N LEU A 81 -10.44 -16.22 -5.72
CA LEU A 81 -10.61 -14.78 -5.68
C LEU A 81 -11.45 -14.28 -6.85
N THR A 82 -12.20 -13.21 -6.60
CA THR A 82 -12.96 -12.50 -7.63
C THR A 82 -12.02 -11.71 -8.53
N GLU A 83 -12.51 -11.32 -9.71
CA GLU A 83 -11.73 -10.47 -10.64
C GLU A 83 -11.51 -9.04 -10.14
N GLN A 84 -12.26 -8.59 -9.13
CA GLN A 84 -12.24 -7.23 -8.59
C GLN A 84 -12.32 -7.23 -7.07
N GLY A 85 -11.91 -6.10 -6.46
CA GLY A 85 -12.23 -5.78 -5.07
C GLY A 85 -11.35 -6.49 -4.03
N TRP A 86 -10.08 -6.73 -4.34
CA TRP A 86 -9.14 -7.24 -3.35
C TRP A 86 -7.73 -6.69 -3.53
N THR A 87 -6.96 -6.74 -2.45
CA THR A 87 -5.56 -6.31 -2.41
C THR A 87 -4.75 -7.26 -1.55
N LEU A 88 -3.64 -7.74 -2.07
CA LEU A 88 -2.64 -8.53 -1.35
C LEU A 88 -1.50 -7.59 -0.94
N LEU A 89 -1.13 -7.62 0.34
CA LEU A 89 -0.01 -6.89 0.93
C LEU A 89 1.04 -7.88 1.41
N ILE A 90 2.30 -7.64 1.05
CA ILE A 90 3.47 -8.39 1.53
C ILE A 90 4.37 -7.42 2.27
N GLN A 91 4.62 -7.70 3.55
CA GLN A 91 5.46 -6.86 4.41
C GLN A 91 6.93 -7.18 4.22
N SER A 92 7.77 -6.18 4.49
CA SER A 92 9.23 -6.34 4.61
C SER A 92 9.90 -7.16 3.51
N VAL A 93 9.48 -6.96 2.25
CA VAL A 93 10.03 -7.74 1.11
C VAL A 93 11.53 -7.50 0.93
N ASP A 94 12.05 -6.39 1.46
CA ASP A 94 13.47 -6.06 1.46
C ASP A 94 14.34 -6.99 2.31
N SER A 95 13.73 -7.68 3.27
CA SER A 95 14.40 -8.73 4.04
C SER A 95 14.64 -10.00 3.22
N TRP A 96 13.83 -10.22 2.18
CA TRP A 96 13.79 -11.47 1.42
C TRP A 96 14.37 -11.33 0.00
N LEU A 97 14.27 -10.14 -0.60
CA LEU A 97 14.67 -9.89 -1.99
C LEU A 97 15.83 -8.89 -2.06
N PRO A 98 17.08 -9.35 -2.27
CA PRO A 98 18.25 -8.48 -2.36
C PRO A 98 18.15 -7.38 -3.43
N GLU A 99 17.38 -7.59 -4.49
CA GLU A 99 17.14 -6.67 -5.60
C GLU A 99 16.47 -5.36 -5.15
N THR A 100 15.71 -5.40 -4.04
CA THR A 100 15.07 -4.21 -3.44
C THR A 100 16.08 -3.20 -2.89
N ARG A 101 17.33 -3.62 -2.61
CA ARG A 101 18.37 -2.74 -2.07
C ARG A 101 18.65 -1.53 -2.95
N ASP A 102 18.53 -1.69 -4.26
CA ASP A 102 18.78 -0.59 -5.20
C ASP A 102 17.65 0.43 -5.22
N ILE A 103 16.44 0.05 -4.81
CA ILE A 103 15.34 0.98 -4.51
C ILE A 103 15.67 1.75 -3.24
N ILE A 104 15.98 1.03 -2.16
CA ILE A 104 16.19 1.59 -0.82
C ILE A 104 17.34 2.61 -0.83
N LYS A 105 18.44 2.30 -1.53
CA LYS A 105 19.60 3.21 -1.64
C LYS A 105 19.24 4.58 -2.19
N GLN A 106 18.18 4.72 -3.00
CA GLN A 106 17.75 6.00 -3.55
C GLN A 106 17.16 6.92 -2.47
N PHE A 107 16.79 6.37 -1.31
CA PHE A 107 16.23 7.09 -0.16
C PHE A 107 17.26 7.36 0.95
N ASN A 108 18.54 7.02 0.75
CA ASN A 108 19.62 7.23 1.74
C ASN A 108 19.91 8.71 2.08
N PHE A 109 19.19 9.66 1.46
CA PHE A 109 19.18 11.06 1.89
C PHE A 109 18.37 11.28 3.18
N ILE A 110 17.56 10.30 3.58
CA ILE A 110 16.94 10.19 4.90
C ILE A 110 17.81 9.27 5.77
N PRO A 111 18.02 9.58 7.07
CA PRO A 111 18.81 8.71 7.94
C PRO A 111 18.24 7.29 8.03
N ASN A 112 19.09 6.26 7.86
CA ASN A 112 18.66 4.86 7.82
C ASN A 112 17.87 4.38 9.05
N TRP A 113 18.06 4.99 10.23
CA TRP A 113 17.29 4.65 11.44
C TRP A 113 15.81 5.07 11.38
N ARG A 114 15.43 5.87 10.38
CA ARG A 114 14.04 6.25 10.08
C ARG A 114 13.37 5.35 9.06
N PHE A 115 14.14 4.53 8.35
CA PHE A 115 13.61 3.53 7.45
C PHE A 115 13.07 2.36 8.28
N ASP A 116 11.86 1.92 7.94
CA ASP A 116 11.25 0.75 8.55
C ASP A 116 11.47 -0.45 7.63
N ASP A 117 10.65 -0.56 6.57
CA ASP A 117 10.73 -1.63 5.60
C ASP A 117 10.23 -1.21 4.20
N LEU A 118 10.27 -2.15 3.25
CA LEU A 118 9.61 -2.03 1.95
C LEU A 118 8.43 -3.01 1.91
N MET A 119 7.21 -2.48 1.96
CA MET A 119 5.97 -3.24 1.72
C MET A 119 5.59 -3.20 0.24
N VAL A 120 5.15 -4.32 -0.32
CA VAL A 120 4.59 -4.41 -1.68
C VAL A 120 3.10 -4.70 -1.61
N SER A 121 2.33 -4.02 -2.47
CA SER A 121 0.90 -4.30 -2.65
C SER A 121 0.60 -4.70 -4.09
N PHE A 122 -0.15 -5.79 -4.27
CA PHE A 122 -0.80 -6.14 -5.54
C PHE A 122 -2.31 -5.97 -5.39
N ALA A 123 -2.94 -5.23 -6.30
CA ALA A 123 -4.38 -4.99 -6.27
C ALA A 123 -4.98 -5.23 -7.66
N VAL A 124 -6.11 -5.93 -7.69
CA VAL A 124 -6.95 -6.00 -8.88
C VAL A 124 -7.81 -4.74 -9.02
N ASP A 125 -8.60 -4.65 -10.09
CA ASP A 125 -9.50 -3.50 -10.27
C ASP A 125 -10.40 -3.30 -9.05
N LYS A 126 -10.59 -2.02 -8.67
CA LYS A 126 -11.25 -1.57 -7.45
C LYS A 126 -10.64 -2.05 -6.14
N GLY A 127 -9.54 -2.79 -6.15
CA GLY A 127 -8.83 -3.21 -4.95
C GLY A 127 -8.25 -2.02 -4.19
N GLY A 128 -8.34 -2.07 -2.87
CA GLY A 128 -7.73 -1.09 -1.99
C GLY A 128 -7.82 -1.51 -0.53
N VAL A 129 -7.45 -0.58 0.35
CA VAL A 129 -7.41 -0.78 1.80
C VAL A 129 -8.29 0.24 2.54
N GLY A 130 -9.18 0.90 1.80
CA GLY A 130 -10.02 1.98 2.33
C GLY A 130 -9.25 3.27 2.68
N PRO A 131 -9.99 4.35 3.03
CA PRO A 131 -9.42 5.56 3.59
C PRO A 131 -8.88 5.30 5.00
N HIS A 132 -7.62 5.63 5.24
CA HIS A 132 -6.93 5.42 6.51
C HIS A 132 -5.87 6.51 6.74
N ILE A 133 -5.30 6.51 7.94
CA ILE A 133 -4.16 7.35 8.33
C ILE A 133 -3.07 6.46 8.89
N ASP A 134 -1.83 6.75 8.50
CA ASP A 134 -0.64 6.14 9.07
C ASP A 134 0.12 7.11 9.98
N ASN A 135 0.86 6.54 10.94
CA ASN A 135 1.73 7.31 11.83
C ASN A 135 3.17 7.45 11.28
N TYR A 136 3.41 6.99 10.06
CA TYR A 136 4.72 6.93 9.42
C TYR A 136 4.78 7.81 8.17
N ASP A 137 5.97 8.32 7.86
CA ASP A 137 6.23 8.92 6.55
C ASP A 137 6.35 7.79 5.50
N VAL A 138 5.66 7.91 4.37
CA VAL A 138 5.67 6.87 3.32
C VAL A 138 5.98 7.45 1.94
N PHE A 139 6.74 6.71 1.15
CA PHE A 139 6.87 6.94 -0.29
C PHE A 139 6.09 5.87 -1.05
N LEU A 140 5.03 6.28 -1.75
CA LEU A 140 4.24 5.39 -2.60
C LEU A 140 4.82 5.37 -4.02
N LEU A 141 5.45 4.27 -4.39
CA LEU A 141 6.05 4.07 -5.71
C LEU A 141 5.12 3.23 -6.58
N GLN A 142 4.69 3.78 -7.73
CA GLN A 142 3.91 3.02 -8.69
C GLN A 142 4.85 2.16 -9.54
N ALA A 143 4.76 0.83 -9.39
CA ALA A 143 5.50 -0.14 -10.21
C ALA A 143 4.79 -0.41 -11.55
N SER A 144 3.95 -1.44 -11.62
CA SER A 144 3.15 -1.78 -12.80
C SER A 144 1.71 -1.26 -12.68
N GLY A 145 1.00 -1.16 -13.80
CA GLY A 145 -0.41 -0.74 -13.84
C GLY A 145 -0.65 0.72 -13.45
N THR A 146 -1.87 1.03 -13.03
CA THR A 146 -2.28 2.38 -12.60
C THR A 146 -3.13 2.32 -11.34
N ARG A 147 -2.99 3.34 -10.48
CA ARG A 147 -3.78 3.48 -9.26
C ARG A 147 -4.18 4.93 -9.05
N ARG A 148 -5.44 5.16 -8.67
CA ARG A 148 -5.92 6.48 -8.27
C ARG A 148 -5.64 6.68 -6.78
N TRP A 149 -4.72 7.58 -6.48
CA TRP A 149 -4.44 8.01 -5.10
C TRP A 149 -5.15 9.33 -4.79
N ARG A 150 -5.72 9.41 -3.58
CA ARG A 150 -6.33 10.61 -3.01
C ARG A 150 -5.68 10.85 -1.66
N VAL A 151 -5.28 12.08 -1.36
CA VAL A 151 -4.60 12.44 -0.11
C VAL A 151 -5.33 13.62 0.50
N GLY A 152 -5.77 13.47 1.75
CA GLY A 152 -6.47 14.53 2.47
C GLY A 152 -5.54 15.67 2.87
N LYS A 153 -6.11 16.75 3.39
CA LYS A 153 -5.36 17.92 3.80
C LYS A 153 -4.58 17.64 5.09
N MET A 154 -3.34 18.14 5.14
CA MET A 154 -2.51 18.04 6.35
C MET A 154 -3.18 18.75 7.53
N GLY A 155 -3.26 18.05 8.66
CA GLY A 155 -3.86 18.55 9.91
C GLY A 155 -5.36 18.29 10.06
N ASP A 156 -6.01 17.71 9.04
CA ASP A 156 -7.37 17.19 9.18
C ASP A 156 -7.38 16.05 10.20
N LYS A 157 -8.48 15.96 10.95
CA LYS A 157 -8.70 14.93 11.98
C LYS A 157 -9.95 14.15 11.61
N PRO A 158 -9.86 13.28 10.59
CA PRO A 158 -11.00 12.51 10.14
C PRO A 158 -11.42 11.54 11.26
N LYS A 159 -12.70 11.23 11.30
CA LYS A 159 -13.29 10.39 12.34
C LYS A 159 -13.09 8.94 11.96
N LEU A 160 -12.79 8.09 12.94
CA LEU A 160 -12.78 6.64 12.73
C LEU A 160 -14.20 6.16 12.44
N THR A 161 -14.40 5.54 11.28
CA THR A 161 -15.68 4.90 10.87
C THR A 161 -15.64 3.40 11.12
N ASN A 162 -14.47 2.78 10.98
CA ASN A 162 -14.23 1.38 11.34
C ASN A 162 -13.17 1.31 12.44
N THR A 163 -13.53 0.72 13.58
CA THR A 163 -12.65 0.53 14.73
C THR A 163 -11.99 -0.84 14.77
N ASN A 164 -12.14 -1.66 13.71
CA ASN A 164 -11.35 -2.88 13.56
C ASN A 164 -9.85 -2.52 13.64
N SER A 165 -9.17 -3.04 14.66
CA SER A 165 -7.78 -2.71 14.93
C SER A 165 -6.83 -3.13 13.81
N VAL A 166 -7.24 -4.09 12.96
CA VAL A 166 -6.42 -4.63 11.87
C VAL A 166 -6.49 -3.74 10.62
N LEU A 167 -7.63 -3.06 10.41
CA LEU A 167 -7.86 -2.18 9.27
C LEU A 167 -8.74 -1.00 9.69
N PRO A 168 -8.19 -0.04 10.45
CA PRO A 168 -8.94 1.12 10.88
C PRO A 168 -9.23 2.03 9.68
N HIS A 169 -10.49 2.41 9.51
CA HIS A 169 -10.90 3.34 8.46
C HIS A 169 -11.32 4.67 9.05
N VAL A 170 -11.12 5.72 8.26
CA VAL A 170 -11.58 7.06 8.55
C VAL A 170 -12.71 7.47 7.60
N ASP A 171 -13.46 8.51 7.95
CA ASP A 171 -14.50 9.07 7.08
C ASP A 171 -13.93 9.61 5.76
N GLU A 172 -14.81 9.72 4.77
CA GLU A 172 -14.42 10.29 3.48
C GLU A 172 -13.93 11.74 3.62
N PHE A 173 -12.95 12.08 2.80
CA PHE A 173 -12.34 13.40 2.78
C PHE A 173 -12.29 13.97 1.36
N GLU A 174 -12.20 15.30 1.26
CA GLU A 174 -11.88 15.96 0.00
C GLU A 174 -10.36 15.92 -0.24
N ALA A 175 -9.97 15.65 -1.49
CA ALA A 175 -8.58 15.48 -1.91
C ALA A 175 -8.17 16.58 -2.90
#